data_AF-A0A1G2MUN5-F1
#
_entry.id   AF-A0A1G2MUN5-F1
#
_cell.length_a   1.000
_cell.length_b   1.000
_cell.length_c   1.000
_cell.angle_alpha   90.00
_cell.angle_beta   90.00
_cell.angle_gamma   90.00
#
_symmetry.space_group_name_H-M   'P 1'
#
loop_
_entity.id
_entity.type
_entity.pdbx_description
1 polymer ?
#
loop_
_entity_poly.entity_id
_entity_poly.type
_entity_poly.pdbx_seq_one_letter_code
_entity_poly.pdbx_strand_id
1 'polypeptide(L)'
;MRVLITSLRGWYARFEGPVSSIFLVVGFIFDALTLRRVDFYWENAWIIMYLLIIATCIVFLNLSENNILDEKNPARAHFWLVNVLQFAFGGVLSAFLVFYFRSTTLSVTWPFLFVLFVAFMANERLKKHYARLTLQISFFYLILLSFSVFIVPVFFHRIGIDVFLISGLLSLGILCLFLLGLGFFSRENFKKSKNMLIFSVGAIYVATNILYFFNLIPPIPLSLKDGGVFHSISRNAAGAYILGFEDSGWLSYVSVREKIHVRAGDPVYAFSSIFSPTSFNTAILHEWQYHDANLNEWRTANTVGLSVTGGRDGGYRTYSLKENINPGKWRVNVKTSRGQIIGRLRFDVIATDVPPSLKIEIKD
;
A
#
# COMPACT_ATOMS: atom_id res chain seq x y z
N MET A 1 14.92 12.27 -42.24
CA MET A 1 15.10 11.77 -40.85
C MET A 1 15.24 12.88 -39.80
N ARG A 2 16.13 13.88 -39.95
CA ARG A 2 16.25 15.01 -38.99
C ARG A 2 14.98 15.88 -38.85
N VAL A 3 14.24 16.10 -39.94
CA VAL A 3 13.01 16.92 -39.95
C VAL A 3 11.84 16.26 -39.20
N LEU A 4 11.75 14.93 -39.27
CA LEU A 4 10.76 14.15 -38.51
C LEU A 4 11.05 14.19 -37.01
N ILE A 5 12.33 14.12 -36.63
CA ILE A 5 12.78 14.22 -35.25
C ILE A 5 12.52 15.64 -34.68
N THR A 6 12.72 16.71 -35.46
CA THR A 6 12.43 18.09 -35.02
C THR A 6 10.94 18.38 -34.96
N SER A 7 10.14 17.84 -35.90
CA SER A 7 8.67 17.91 -35.88
C SER A 7 8.07 17.19 -34.67
N LEU A 8 8.52 15.97 -34.38
CA LEU A 8 8.17 15.23 -33.17
C LEU A 8 8.58 15.97 -31.90
N ARG A 9 9.74 16.66 -31.91
CA ARG A 9 10.21 17.50 -30.80
C ARG A 9 9.30 18.71 -30.55
N GLY A 10 8.87 19.39 -31.61
CA GLY A 10 7.98 20.55 -31.51
C GLY A 10 6.57 20.16 -31.05
N TRP A 11 6.08 18.99 -31.48
CA TRP A 11 4.82 18.44 -31.03
C TRP A 11 4.89 17.97 -29.56
N TYR A 12 5.95 17.26 -29.18
CA TYR A 12 6.18 16.81 -27.80
C TYR A 12 6.38 17.98 -26.83
N ALA A 13 7.07 19.05 -27.23
CA ALA A 13 7.24 20.25 -26.40
C ALA A 13 5.92 21.02 -26.16
N ARG A 14 4.98 20.97 -27.12
CA ARG A 14 3.66 21.63 -27.00
C ARG A 14 2.66 20.80 -26.18
N PHE A 15 2.82 19.48 -26.16
CA PHE A 15 1.96 18.54 -25.43
C PHE A 15 2.66 17.83 -24.26
N GLU A 16 3.80 18.35 -23.81
CA GLU A 16 4.67 17.69 -22.81
C GLU A 16 3.94 17.39 -21.49
N GLY A 17 3.12 18.33 -21.01
CA GLY A 17 2.31 18.16 -19.81
C GLY A 17 1.21 17.10 -19.98
N PRO A 18 0.28 17.26 -20.93
CA PRO A 18 -0.79 16.28 -21.17
C PRO A 18 -0.28 14.87 -21.48
N VAL A 19 0.78 14.74 -22.28
CA VAL A 19 1.34 13.44 -22.68
C VAL A 19 2.02 12.75 -21.50
N SER A 20 2.82 13.47 -20.72
CA SER A 20 3.43 12.94 -19.49
C SER A 20 2.37 12.51 -18.47
N SER A 21 1.29 13.29 -18.32
CA SER A 21 0.16 12.94 -17.45
C SER A 21 -0.58 11.69 -17.93
N ILE A 22 -0.77 11.52 -19.25
CA ILE A 22 -1.39 10.31 -19.82
C ILE A 22 -0.48 9.10 -19.60
N PHE A 23 0.83 9.20 -19.85
CA PHE A 23 1.76 8.10 -19.62
C PHE A 23 1.82 7.67 -18.15
N LEU A 24 1.70 8.64 -17.24
CA LEU A 24 1.65 8.38 -15.80
C LEU A 24 0.34 7.67 -15.40
N VAL A 25 -0.81 8.07 -15.95
CA VAL A 25 -2.08 7.35 -15.72
C VAL A 25 -2.06 5.96 -16.34
N VAL A 26 -1.53 5.81 -17.55
CA VAL A 26 -1.37 4.51 -18.22
C VAL A 26 -0.42 3.62 -17.43
N GLY A 27 0.69 4.16 -16.94
CA GLY A 27 1.64 3.46 -16.06
C GLY A 27 0.97 3.01 -14.77
N PHE A 28 0.17 3.87 -14.14
CA PHE A 28 -0.60 3.51 -12.94
C PHE A 28 -1.65 2.42 -13.22
N ILE A 29 -2.36 2.49 -14.35
CA ILE A 29 -3.31 1.44 -14.75
C ILE A 29 -2.55 0.13 -15.03
N PHE A 30 -1.41 0.21 -15.72
CA PHE A 30 -0.56 -0.95 -15.97
C PHE A 30 -0.08 -1.58 -14.66
N ASP A 31 0.42 -0.79 -13.72
CA ASP A 31 0.83 -1.24 -12.39
C ASP A 31 -0.35 -1.89 -11.65
N ALA A 32 -1.53 -1.27 -11.68
CA ALA A 32 -2.73 -1.83 -11.08
C ALA A 32 -3.12 -3.18 -11.70
N LEU A 33 -2.90 -3.40 -12.99
CA LEU A 33 -3.24 -4.65 -13.67
C LEU A 33 -2.15 -5.74 -13.52
N THR A 34 -0.88 -5.35 -13.51
CA THR A 34 0.28 -6.26 -13.56
C THR A 34 0.84 -6.61 -12.19
N LEU A 35 0.81 -5.70 -11.21
CA LEU A 35 1.27 -5.95 -9.84
C LEU A 35 0.26 -6.82 -9.07
N ARG A 36 0.21 -8.10 -9.42
CA ARG A 36 -0.74 -9.07 -8.85
C ARG A 36 -0.28 -9.69 -7.54
N ARG A 37 1.03 -9.78 -7.32
CA ARG A 37 1.61 -10.48 -6.16
C ARG A 37 2.67 -9.60 -5.49
N VAL A 38 2.71 -9.71 -4.16
CA VAL A 38 3.68 -9.04 -3.28
C VAL A 38 4.81 -10.02 -2.90
N ASP A 39 4.82 -11.20 -3.54
CA ASP A 39 5.79 -12.30 -3.38
C ASP A 39 6.42 -12.57 -4.75
N PHE A 40 7.74 -12.65 -4.96
CA PHE A 40 8.91 -12.58 -4.08
C PHE A 40 10.11 -12.23 -5.00
N TYR A 41 11.07 -11.46 -4.50
CA TYR A 41 12.30 -10.99 -5.19
C TYR A 41 12.13 -10.04 -6.37
N TRP A 42 11.26 -10.32 -7.34
CA TRP A 42 11.25 -9.55 -8.59
C TRP A 42 10.75 -8.12 -8.40
N GLU A 43 9.63 -7.95 -7.69
CA GLU A 43 9.05 -6.64 -7.38
C GLU A 43 10.00 -5.83 -6.48
N ASN A 44 10.65 -6.49 -5.51
CA ASN A 44 11.63 -5.86 -4.63
C ASN A 44 12.90 -5.47 -5.38
N ALA A 45 13.40 -6.34 -6.27
CA ALA A 45 14.54 -6.06 -7.14
C ALA A 45 14.23 -4.91 -8.09
N TRP A 46 13.00 -4.84 -8.60
CA TRP A 46 12.52 -3.73 -9.41
C TRP A 46 12.53 -2.43 -8.63
N ILE A 47 11.98 -2.38 -7.41
CA ILE A 47 12.04 -1.17 -6.57
C ILE A 47 13.49 -0.78 -6.25
N ILE A 48 14.35 -1.75 -5.90
CA ILE A 48 15.78 -1.50 -5.63
C ILE A 48 16.47 -0.93 -6.86
N MET A 49 16.22 -1.48 -8.04
CA MET A 49 16.74 -0.97 -9.31
C MET A 49 16.32 0.50 -9.53
N TYR A 50 15.04 0.81 -9.32
CA TYR A 50 14.55 2.18 -9.42
C TYR A 50 15.19 3.11 -8.39
N LEU A 51 15.36 2.66 -7.14
CA LEU A 51 16.07 3.42 -6.10
C LEU A 51 17.51 3.72 -6.50
N LEU A 52 18.22 2.76 -7.11
CA LEU A 52 19.57 2.97 -7.64
C LEU A 52 19.57 3.96 -8.80
N ILE A 53 18.65 3.82 -9.77
CA ILE A 53 18.49 4.77 -10.87
C ILE A 53 18.25 6.19 -10.35
N ILE A 54 17.35 6.35 -9.37
CA ILE A 54 17.05 7.63 -8.72
C ILE A 54 18.32 8.19 -8.06
N ALA A 55 19.00 7.40 -7.23
CA ALA A 55 20.20 7.81 -6.52
C ALA A 55 21.30 8.27 -7.50
N THR A 56 21.55 7.49 -8.55
CA THR A 56 22.51 7.79 -9.60
C THR A 56 22.13 9.06 -10.38
N CYS A 57 20.85 9.23 -10.74
CA CYS A 57 20.38 10.44 -11.41
C CYS A 57 20.55 11.69 -10.53
N ILE A 58 20.24 11.60 -9.24
CA ILE A 58 20.45 12.70 -8.29
C ILE A 58 21.93 13.08 -8.22
N VAL A 59 22.83 12.09 -8.11
CA VAL A 59 24.29 12.34 -8.11
C VAL A 59 24.73 13.03 -9.39
N PHE A 60 24.35 12.52 -10.55
CA PHE A 60 24.74 13.12 -11.84
C PHE A 60 24.15 14.52 -12.05
N LEU A 61 22.91 14.77 -11.65
CA LEU A 61 22.30 16.09 -11.74
C LEU A 61 23.08 17.12 -10.92
N ASN A 62 23.41 16.78 -9.67
CA ASN A 62 24.15 17.68 -8.77
C ASN A 62 25.63 17.81 -9.13
N LEU A 63 26.23 16.82 -9.81
CA LEU A 63 27.58 16.91 -10.39
C LEU A 63 27.61 17.80 -11.63
N SER A 64 26.62 17.66 -12.53
CA SER A 64 26.53 18.43 -13.78
C SER A 64 26.34 19.93 -13.53
N GLU A 65 25.64 20.27 -12.45
CA GLU A 65 25.42 21.66 -12.03
C GLU A 65 26.69 22.34 -11.47
N ASN A 66 27.69 21.53 -11.06
CA ASN A 66 28.97 21.99 -10.49
C ASN A 66 30.16 21.96 -11.48
N ASN A 67 29.93 21.80 -12.80
CA ASN A 67 30.96 21.81 -13.87
C ASN A 67 32.05 20.71 -13.78
N ILE A 68 31.68 19.44 -14.01
CA ILE A 68 32.66 18.35 -14.24
C ILE A 68 32.38 17.52 -15.51
N LEU A 69 31.18 17.57 -16.09
CA LEU A 69 30.81 16.76 -17.25
C LEU A 69 30.57 17.61 -18.51
N ASP A 70 31.64 17.77 -19.28
CA ASP A 70 31.74 17.99 -20.73
C ASP A 70 30.96 19.18 -21.38
N GLU A 71 31.71 20.14 -21.91
CA GLU A 71 31.29 21.41 -22.54
C GLU A 71 30.42 21.29 -23.80
N LYS A 72 30.14 20.08 -24.31
CA LYS A 72 29.51 19.95 -25.64
C LYS A 72 27.98 19.96 -25.67
N ASN A 73 27.24 19.69 -24.57
CA ASN A 73 25.76 19.78 -24.54
C ASN A 73 25.11 19.63 -23.12
N PRO A 74 25.46 20.45 -22.12
CA PRO A 74 24.95 20.32 -20.74
C PRO A 74 23.41 20.34 -20.63
N ALA A 75 22.74 21.14 -21.46
CA ALA A 75 21.27 21.22 -21.48
C ALA A 75 20.57 19.93 -21.89
N ARG A 76 21.20 19.07 -22.72
CA ARG A 76 20.58 17.80 -23.15
C ARG A 76 20.69 16.72 -22.10
N ALA A 77 21.85 16.58 -21.45
CA ALA A 77 22.06 15.59 -20.40
C ALA A 77 21.18 15.90 -19.18
N HIS A 78 21.13 17.16 -18.75
CA HIS A 78 20.26 17.61 -17.67
C HIS A 78 18.78 17.33 -17.97
N PHE A 79 18.32 17.63 -19.19
CA PHE A 79 16.96 17.33 -19.62
C PHE A 79 16.63 15.84 -19.49
N TRP A 80 17.47 14.95 -20.02
CA TRP A 80 17.22 13.50 -19.93
C TRP A 80 17.26 12.98 -18.51
N LEU A 81 18.22 13.40 -17.68
CA LEU A 81 18.32 12.99 -16.28
C LEU A 81 17.09 13.39 -15.46
N VAL A 82 16.58 14.61 -15.62
CA VAL A 82 15.34 15.04 -14.93
C VAL A 82 14.14 14.21 -15.38
N ASN A 83 14.01 13.90 -16.67
CA ASN A 83 12.92 13.06 -17.19
C ASN A 83 13.00 11.62 -16.66
N VAL A 84 14.19 11.02 -16.66
CA VAL A 84 14.41 9.67 -16.11
C VAL A 84 14.13 9.66 -14.62
N LEU A 85 14.57 10.67 -13.88
CA LEU A 85 14.31 10.82 -12.45
C LEU A 85 12.81 10.93 -12.16
N GLN A 86 12.08 11.77 -12.90
CA GLN A 86 10.62 11.91 -12.78
C GLN A 86 9.89 10.61 -13.10
N PHE A 87 10.29 9.91 -14.16
CA PHE A 87 9.73 8.61 -14.52
C PHE A 87 9.98 7.58 -13.42
N ALA A 88 11.19 7.52 -12.88
CA ALA A 88 11.54 6.59 -11.82
C ALA A 88 10.77 6.88 -10.52
N PHE A 89 10.68 8.14 -10.10
CA PHE A 89 9.86 8.54 -8.96
C PHE A 89 8.38 8.21 -9.18
N GLY A 90 7.84 8.52 -10.36
CA GLY A 90 6.46 8.21 -10.72
C GLY A 90 6.17 6.70 -10.65
N GLY A 91 7.04 5.88 -11.24
CA GLY A 91 6.89 4.42 -11.24
C GLY A 91 6.89 3.82 -9.84
N VAL A 92 7.81 4.25 -8.95
CA VAL A 92 7.84 3.70 -7.59
C VAL A 92 6.67 4.19 -6.73
N LEU A 93 6.31 5.48 -6.82
CA LEU A 93 5.15 6.01 -6.11
C LEU A 93 3.84 5.36 -6.57
N SER A 94 3.71 5.10 -7.88
CA SER A 94 2.61 4.35 -8.47
C SER A 94 2.54 2.92 -7.90
N ALA A 95 3.66 2.19 -7.92
CA ALA A 95 3.74 0.85 -7.36
C ALA A 95 3.33 0.82 -5.87
N PHE A 96 3.81 1.78 -5.07
CA PHE A 96 3.41 1.91 -3.67
C PHE A 96 1.92 2.22 -3.52
N LEU A 97 1.36 3.16 -4.29
CA LEU A 97 -0.08 3.41 -4.26
C LEU A 97 -0.89 2.13 -4.49
N VAL A 98 -0.51 1.31 -5.47
CA VAL A 98 -1.17 0.02 -5.75
C VAL A 98 -1.00 -0.96 -4.59
N PHE A 99 0.21 -1.14 -4.06
CA PHE A 99 0.48 -2.08 -2.97
C PHE A 99 -0.25 -1.70 -1.68
N TYR A 100 -0.16 -0.44 -1.26
CA TYR A 100 -0.82 0.04 -0.04
C TYR A 100 -2.35 0.05 -0.18
N PHE A 101 -2.88 0.37 -1.37
CA PHE A 101 -4.31 0.32 -1.64
C PHE A 101 -4.86 -1.11 -1.52
N ARG A 102 -4.14 -2.11 -2.03
CA ARG A 102 -4.55 -3.53 -1.98
C ARG A 102 -4.39 -4.17 -0.60
N SER A 103 -3.56 -3.59 0.27
CA SER A 103 -3.20 -4.20 1.55
C SER A 103 -4.21 -3.97 2.67
N THR A 104 -5.23 -3.10 2.48
CA THR A 104 -6.19 -2.81 3.56
C THR A 104 -7.47 -2.13 3.08
N THR A 105 -8.39 -1.87 4.02
CA THR A 105 -9.59 -1.07 3.82
C THR A 105 -9.28 0.42 3.73
N LEU A 106 -9.62 1.03 2.59
CA LEU A 106 -9.41 2.46 2.31
C LEU A 106 -9.95 3.41 3.40
N SER A 107 -11.06 3.08 4.06
CA SER A 107 -11.68 3.94 5.07
C SER A 107 -10.79 4.27 6.27
N VAL A 108 -9.72 3.50 6.49
CA VAL A 108 -8.79 3.68 7.62
C VAL A 108 -7.48 4.32 7.13
N THR A 109 -6.95 3.89 6.00
CA THR A 109 -5.59 4.23 5.57
C THR A 109 -5.52 5.28 4.47
N TRP A 110 -6.65 5.91 4.14
CA TRP A 110 -6.71 7.02 3.21
C TRP A 110 -5.70 8.15 3.51
N PRO A 111 -5.34 8.51 4.77
CA PRO A 111 -4.41 9.62 4.99
C PRO A 111 -3.01 9.32 4.45
N PHE A 112 -2.52 8.10 4.66
CA PHE A 112 -1.22 7.67 4.14
C PHE A 112 -1.25 7.55 2.61
N LEU A 113 -2.32 6.96 2.06
CA LEU A 113 -2.50 6.89 0.60
C LEU A 113 -2.61 8.27 -0.03
N PHE A 114 -3.22 9.23 0.66
CA PHE A 114 -3.33 10.61 0.20
C PHE A 114 -1.96 11.29 0.15
N VAL A 115 -1.09 11.06 1.14
CA VAL A 115 0.31 11.55 1.10
C VAL A 115 1.05 11.01 -0.12
N LEU A 116 0.96 9.71 -0.38
CA LEU A 116 1.57 9.10 -1.56
C LEU A 116 0.97 9.62 -2.88
N PHE A 117 -0.35 9.82 -2.92
CA PHE A 117 -1.05 10.34 -4.08
C PHE A 117 -0.66 11.80 -4.37
N VAL A 118 -0.57 12.64 -3.34
CA VAL A 118 -0.10 14.02 -3.47
C VAL A 118 1.34 14.04 -3.95
N ALA A 119 2.22 13.18 -3.41
CA ALA A 119 3.59 13.05 -3.90
C ALA A 119 3.62 12.63 -5.38
N PHE A 120 2.84 11.62 -5.76
CA PHE A 120 2.73 11.13 -7.14
C PHE A 120 2.24 12.23 -8.11
N MET A 121 1.21 12.98 -7.73
CA MET A 121 0.72 14.12 -8.51
C MET A 121 1.72 15.29 -8.55
N ALA A 122 2.40 15.54 -7.44
CA ALA A 122 3.42 16.59 -7.34
C ALA A 122 4.65 16.26 -8.21
N ASN A 123 5.01 14.98 -8.35
CA ASN A 123 6.08 14.53 -9.25
C ASN A 123 5.84 14.97 -10.70
N GLU A 124 4.60 14.95 -11.16
CA GLU A 124 4.24 15.40 -12.50
C GLU A 124 4.33 16.92 -12.65
N ARG A 125 3.82 17.67 -11.68
CA ARG A 125 3.72 19.13 -11.75
C ARG A 125 5.05 19.85 -11.50
N LEU A 126 5.96 19.21 -10.76
CA LEU A 126 7.20 19.82 -10.29
C LEU A 126 8.40 19.51 -11.18
N LYS A 127 8.19 19.08 -12.43
CA LYS A 127 9.26 18.82 -13.43
C LYS A 127 10.32 19.93 -13.50
N LYS A 128 9.90 21.19 -13.49
CA LYS A 128 10.79 22.37 -13.52
C LYS A 128 11.51 22.63 -12.19
N HIS A 129 11.02 22.09 -11.09
CA HIS A 129 11.54 22.27 -9.74
C HIS A 129 12.41 21.11 -9.27
N TYR A 130 12.50 20.00 -10.02
CA TYR A 130 13.44 18.91 -9.75
C TYR A 130 14.91 19.34 -9.83
N ALA A 131 15.23 20.53 -10.34
CA ALA A 131 16.56 21.13 -10.18
C ALA A 131 16.90 21.41 -8.70
N ARG A 132 15.90 21.56 -7.82
CA ARG A 132 16.13 21.82 -6.39
C ARG A 132 16.45 20.52 -5.65
N LEU A 133 17.66 20.44 -5.11
CA LEU A 133 18.12 19.32 -4.28
C LEU A 133 17.13 18.96 -3.17
N THR A 134 16.52 19.94 -2.50
CA THR A 134 15.53 19.71 -1.43
C THR A 134 14.38 18.81 -1.88
N LEU A 135 13.85 19.06 -3.08
CA LEU A 135 12.71 18.30 -3.58
C LEU A 135 13.14 16.88 -3.96
N GLN A 136 14.27 16.73 -4.65
CA GLN A 136 14.84 15.43 -5.00
C GLN A 136 15.03 14.55 -3.75
N ILE A 137 15.65 15.09 -2.71
CA ILE A 137 15.91 14.38 -1.46
C ILE A 137 14.62 14.11 -0.68
N SER A 138 13.64 15.01 -0.69
CA SER A 138 12.34 14.78 -0.03
C SER A 138 11.61 13.58 -0.64
N PHE A 139 11.54 13.54 -1.97
CA PHE A 139 10.92 12.43 -2.70
C PHE A 139 11.68 11.13 -2.51
N PHE A 140 13.02 11.18 -2.62
CA PHE A 140 13.87 10.03 -2.41
C PHE A 140 13.71 9.47 -0.99
N TYR A 141 13.66 10.33 0.03
CA TYR A 141 13.45 9.90 1.41
C TYR A 141 12.05 9.32 1.64
N LEU A 142 11.00 9.92 1.10
CA LEU A 142 9.64 9.39 1.20
C LEU A 142 9.56 7.96 0.65
N ILE A 143 10.16 7.73 -0.52
CA ILE A 143 10.20 6.42 -1.17
C ILE A 143 11.06 5.45 -0.36
N LEU A 144 12.25 5.88 0.07
CA LEU A 144 13.16 5.05 0.86
C LEU A 144 12.53 4.64 2.19
N LEU A 145 11.85 5.55 2.89
CA LEU A 145 11.13 5.27 4.12
C LEU A 145 9.96 4.30 3.87
N SER A 146 9.17 4.53 2.83
CA SER A 146 8.06 3.63 2.47
C SER A 146 8.56 2.23 2.12
N PHE A 147 9.67 2.14 1.37
CA PHE A 147 10.32 0.87 1.05
C PHE A 147 10.84 0.17 2.31
N SER A 148 11.53 0.89 3.21
CA SER A 148 12.04 0.32 4.46
C SER A 148 10.91 -0.22 5.33
N VAL A 149 9.81 0.54 5.49
CA VAL A 149 8.63 0.12 6.26
C VAL A 149 7.97 -1.13 5.65
N PHE A 150 8.14 -1.36 4.35
CA PHE A 150 7.69 -2.57 3.67
C PHE A 150 8.67 -3.75 3.85
N ILE A 151 9.95 -3.57 3.52
CA ILE A 151 10.90 -4.67 3.35
C ILE A 151 11.43 -5.19 4.69
N VAL A 152 11.58 -4.32 5.69
CA VAL A 152 12.14 -4.71 6.99
C VAL A 152 11.21 -5.69 7.73
N PRO A 153 9.88 -5.48 7.81
CA PRO A 153 8.98 -6.51 8.34
C PRO A 153 9.10 -7.86 7.63
N VAL A 154 9.29 -7.87 6.31
CA VAL A 154 9.48 -9.10 5.53
C VAL A 154 10.75 -9.83 5.99
N PHE A 155 11.87 -9.12 6.15
CA PHE A 155 13.11 -9.71 6.67
C PHE A 155 13.01 -10.22 8.10
N PHE A 156 12.32 -9.48 8.99
CA PHE A 156 12.14 -9.85 10.40
C PHE A 156 10.98 -10.82 10.62
N HIS A 157 10.18 -11.10 9.59
CA HIS A 157 9.01 -11.98 9.62
C HIS A 157 7.94 -11.61 10.66
N ARG A 158 7.85 -10.32 11.03
CA ARG A 158 6.90 -9.83 12.04
C ARG A 158 6.60 -8.35 11.85
N ILE A 159 5.42 -7.93 12.32
CA ILE A 159 5.03 -6.52 12.42
C ILE A 159 5.11 -6.11 13.88
N GLY A 160 5.77 -4.99 14.16
CA GLY A 160 5.95 -4.49 15.51
C GLY A 160 6.42 -3.04 15.52
N ILE A 161 6.24 -2.37 16.65
CA ILE A 161 6.73 -0.99 16.87
C ILE A 161 8.25 -0.94 16.70
N ASP A 162 8.95 -1.92 17.25
CA ASP A 162 10.40 -2.06 17.13
C ASP A 162 10.85 -2.23 15.66
N VAL A 163 10.18 -3.10 14.90
CA VAL A 163 10.47 -3.30 13.47
C VAL A 163 10.22 -2.02 12.66
N PHE A 164 9.15 -1.29 12.95
CA PHE A 164 8.86 0.01 12.31
C PHE A 164 9.94 1.05 12.64
N LEU A 165 10.36 1.15 13.90
CA LEU A 165 11.43 2.07 14.31
C LEU A 165 12.76 1.72 13.65
N ILE A 166 13.11 0.43 13.56
CA ILE A 166 14.29 -0.05 12.80
C ILE A 166 14.18 0.37 11.33
N SER A 167 13.00 0.25 10.72
CA SER A 167 12.76 0.68 9.33
C SER A 167 13.02 2.17 9.14
N GLY A 168 12.54 2.98 10.08
CA GLY A 168 12.77 4.43 10.11
C GLY A 168 14.25 4.78 10.24
N LEU A 169 14.93 4.20 11.24
CA LEU A 169 16.36 4.42 11.46
C LEU A 169 17.22 3.95 10.29
N LEU A 170 16.89 2.81 9.70
CA LEU A 170 17.58 2.29 8.51
C LEU A 170 17.42 3.25 7.32
N SER A 171 16.22 3.76 7.07
CA SER A 171 15.98 4.72 5.99
C SER A 171 16.75 6.03 6.19
N LEU A 172 16.83 6.53 7.43
CA LEU A 172 17.63 7.72 7.78
C LEU A 172 19.13 7.45 7.63
N GLY A 173 19.60 6.28 8.04
CA GLY A 173 21.00 5.86 7.89
C GLY A 173 21.43 5.78 6.44
N ILE A 174 20.62 5.12 5.59
CA ILE A 174 20.86 5.04 4.14
C ILE A 174 20.84 6.43 3.51
N LEU A 175 19.88 7.28 3.87
CA LEU A 175 19.83 8.65 3.38
C LEU A 175 21.07 9.45 3.82
N CYS A 176 21.50 9.30 5.08
CA CYS A 176 22.69 9.97 5.59
C CYS A 176 23.93 9.56 4.82
N LEU A 177 24.14 8.25 4.59
CA LEU A 177 25.25 7.74 3.77
C LEU A 177 25.19 8.30 2.34
N PHE A 178 24.00 8.33 1.74
CA PHE A 178 23.80 8.92 0.42
C PHE A 178 24.17 10.42 0.39
N LEU A 179 23.73 11.19 1.38
CA LEU A 179 24.04 12.62 1.49
C LEU A 179 25.52 12.89 1.80
N LEU A 180 26.19 12.03 2.57
CA LEU A 180 27.63 12.11 2.81
C LEU A 180 28.41 11.87 1.51
N GLY A 181 28.01 10.85 0.74
CA GLY A 181 28.55 10.61 -0.60
C GLY A 181 28.33 11.82 -1.51
N LEU A 182 27.11 12.35 -1.55
CA LEU A 182 26.79 13.53 -2.35
C LEU A 182 27.59 14.78 -1.92
N GLY A 183 27.75 14.99 -0.61
CA GLY A 183 28.48 16.13 -0.05
C GLY A 183 30.00 16.07 -0.25
N PHE A 184 30.55 14.86 -0.45
CA PHE A 184 31.94 14.68 -0.88
C PHE A 184 32.16 15.23 -2.30
N PHE A 185 31.18 15.05 -3.19
CA PHE A 185 31.27 15.47 -4.59
C PHE A 185 30.68 16.88 -4.88
N SER A 186 29.77 17.38 -4.05
CA SER A 186 28.99 18.61 -4.30
C SER A 186 28.85 19.46 -3.03
N ARG A 187 29.86 20.29 -2.74
CA ARG A 187 29.99 21.00 -1.45
C ARG A 187 29.21 22.32 -1.35
N GLU A 188 28.94 22.98 -2.47
CA GLU A 188 28.36 24.34 -2.48
C GLU A 188 26.82 24.36 -2.38
N ASN A 189 26.12 23.53 -3.16
CA ASN A 189 24.64 23.47 -3.14
C ASN A 189 24.10 22.92 -1.81
N PHE A 190 24.84 21.99 -1.18
CA PHE A 190 24.43 21.39 0.08
C PHE A 190 24.42 22.39 1.25
N LYS A 191 25.38 23.33 1.29
CA LYS A 191 25.45 24.34 2.37
C LYS A 191 24.25 25.30 2.37
N LYS A 192 23.78 25.70 1.19
CA LYS A 192 22.66 26.64 1.05
C LYS A 192 21.30 26.03 1.42
N SER A 193 21.12 24.72 1.20
CA SER A 193 19.82 24.05 1.40
C SER A 193 19.73 23.15 2.63
N LYS A 194 20.79 22.99 3.42
CA LYS A 194 20.87 22.07 4.56
C LYS A 194 19.68 22.18 5.55
N ASN A 195 19.30 23.39 5.95
CA ASN A 195 18.22 23.58 6.93
C ASN A 195 16.87 23.14 6.37
N MET A 196 16.58 23.49 5.12
CA MET A 196 15.34 23.10 4.44
C MET A 196 15.29 21.60 4.18
N LEU A 197 16.44 20.98 3.85
CA LEU A 197 16.59 19.53 3.73
C LEU A 197 16.26 18.82 5.04
N ILE A 198 16.90 19.21 6.14
CA ILE A 198 16.66 18.62 7.46
C ILE A 198 15.19 18.78 7.86
N PHE A 199 14.60 19.96 7.65
CA PHE A 199 13.19 20.19 7.92
C PHE A 199 12.29 19.28 7.09
N SER A 200 12.52 19.15 5.78
CA SER A 200 11.71 18.30 4.90
C SER A 200 11.77 16.82 5.26
N VAL A 201 12.97 16.29 5.52
CA VAL A 201 13.20 14.90 5.95
C VAL A 201 12.58 14.67 7.34
N GLY A 202 12.79 15.60 8.27
CA GLY A 202 12.20 15.56 9.61
C GLY A 202 10.67 15.58 9.56
N ALA A 203 10.07 16.43 8.72
CA ALA A 203 8.63 16.50 8.54
C ALA A 203 8.04 15.19 8.00
N ILE A 204 8.67 14.60 6.98
CA ILE A 204 8.25 13.30 6.42
C ILE A 204 8.34 12.20 7.49
N TYR A 205 9.45 12.16 8.25
CA TYR A 205 9.65 11.19 9.30
C TYR A 205 8.60 11.30 10.41
N VAL A 206 8.40 12.52 10.94
CA VAL A 206 7.42 12.79 11.99
C VAL A 206 6.01 12.48 11.52
N ALA A 207 5.64 12.93 10.31
CA ALA A 207 4.33 12.63 9.73
C ALA A 207 4.10 11.12 9.60
N THR A 208 5.08 10.37 9.10
CA THR A 208 4.98 8.91 8.98
C THR A 208 4.86 8.23 10.34
N ASN A 209 5.59 8.70 11.35
CA ASN A 209 5.44 8.19 12.72
C ASN A 209 4.04 8.45 13.28
N ILE A 210 3.50 9.66 13.11
CA ILE A 210 2.12 9.98 13.50
C ILE A 210 1.15 9.00 12.81
N LEU A 211 1.24 8.84 11.50
CA LEU A 211 0.38 7.92 10.75
C LEU A 211 0.50 6.47 11.26
N TYR A 212 1.71 6.02 11.62
CA TYR A 212 1.93 4.67 12.14
C TYR A 212 1.26 4.43 13.50
N PHE A 213 1.47 5.34 14.46
CA PHE A 213 0.93 5.22 15.82
C PHE A 213 -0.60 5.37 15.86
N PHE A 214 -1.19 6.11 14.92
CA PHE A 214 -2.63 6.20 14.74
C PHE A 214 -3.23 5.04 13.91
N ASN A 215 -2.46 3.99 13.58
CA ASN A 215 -2.90 2.84 12.77
C ASN A 215 -3.41 3.23 11.36
N LEU A 216 -2.92 4.34 10.81
CA LEU A 216 -3.31 4.85 9.48
C LEU A 216 -2.40 4.31 8.35
N ILE A 217 -1.31 3.63 8.71
CA ILE A 217 -0.45 2.90 7.75
C ILE A 217 -0.94 1.45 7.65
N PRO A 218 -1.20 0.94 6.42
CA PRO A 218 -1.59 -0.45 6.21
C PRO A 218 -0.58 -1.44 6.83
N PRO A 219 -1.03 -2.55 7.43
CA PRO A 219 -0.16 -3.57 7.99
C PRO A 219 0.48 -4.45 6.89
N ILE A 220 1.33 -3.85 6.06
CA ILE A 220 2.07 -4.58 5.02
C ILE A 220 3.04 -5.60 5.67
N PRO A 221 3.28 -6.75 5.02
CA PRO A 221 2.79 -7.18 3.69
C PRO A 221 1.42 -7.89 3.72
N LEU A 222 0.65 -7.79 4.81
CA LEU A 222 -0.62 -8.50 4.94
C LEU A 222 -1.70 -7.86 4.05
N SER A 223 -2.53 -8.69 3.42
CA SER A 223 -3.69 -8.23 2.66
C SER A 223 -4.83 -9.24 2.76
N LEU A 224 -6.08 -8.77 2.86
CA LEU A 224 -7.24 -9.65 2.77
C LEU A 224 -7.42 -10.05 1.29
N LYS A 225 -7.25 -11.35 0.99
CA LYS A 225 -7.49 -11.89 -0.36
C LYS A 225 -8.96 -12.13 -0.62
N ASP A 226 -9.65 -12.61 0.40
CA ASP A 226 -11.03 -13.03 0.33
C ASP A 226 -11.64 -13.01 1.73
N GLY A 227 -12.95 -12.85 1.83
CA GLY A 227 -13.66 -12.88 3.09
C GLY A 227 -15.13 -12.56 2.93
N GLY A 228 -15.95 -13.15 3.81
CA GLY A 228 -17.40 -13.05 3.75
C GLY A 228 -18.04 -13.62 4.99
N VAL A 229 -19.36 -13.49 5.07
CA VAL A 229 -20.16 -14.12 6.13
C VAL A 229 -20.95 -15.31 5.59
N PHE A 230 -21.01 -16.36 6.40
CA PHE A 230 -21.54 -17.67 6.01
C PHE A 230 -22.42 -18.26 7.10
N HIS A 231 -23.36 -19.11 6.69
CA HIS A 231 -24.26 -19.87 7.57
C HIS A 231 -23.62 -21.14 8.12
N SER A 232 -22.68 -21.71 7.37
CA SER A 232 -21.97 -22.91 7.80
C SER A 232 -20.56 -22.93 7.23
N ILE A 233 -19.64 -23.50 8.01
CA ILE A 233 -18.27 -23.75 7.58
C ILE A 233 -17.91 -25.16 8.02
N SER A 234 -17.45 -25.98 7.08
CA SER A 234 -16.84 -27.28 7.36
C SER A 234 -15.54 -27.45 6.57
N ARG A 235 -14.71 -28.41 6.96
CA ARG A 235 -13.50 -28.77 6.22
C ARG A 235 -13.67 -30.14 5.59
N ASN A 236 -13.29 -30.27 4.32
CA ASN A 236 -13.25 -31.56 3.65
C ASN A 236 -11.98 -32.34 4.02
N ALA A 237 -11.90 -33.61 3.60
CA ALA A 237 -10.73 -34.47 3.84
C ALA A 237 -9.43 -33.95 3.21
N ALA A 238 -9.51 -33.14 2.15
CA ALA A 238 -8.38 -32.49 1.51
C ALA A 238 -7.92 -31.20 2.23
N GLY A 239 -8.65 -30.75 3.25
CA GLY A 239 -8.35 -29.54 4.02
C GLY A 239 -8.97 -28.24 3.46
N ALA A 240 -9.73 -28.31 2.36
CA ALA A 240 -10.45 -27.18 1.81
C ALA A 240 -11.69 -26.83 2.64
N TYR A 241 -12.05 -25.56 2.63
CA TYR A 241 -13.21 -25.03 3.33
C TYR A 241 -14.46 -25.14 2.46
N ILE A 242 -15.52 -25.71 3.03
CA ILE A 242 -16.86 -25.77 2.44
C ILE A 242 -17.70 -24.73 3.17
N LEU A 243 -18.17 -23.73 2.43
CA LEU A 243 -18.87 -22.56 2.95
C LEU A 243 -20.32 -22.56 2.46
N GLY A 244 -21.27 -22.48 3.40
CA GLY A 244 -22.70 -22.36 3.11
C GLY A 244 -23.12 -20.89 3.05
N PHE A 245 -23.59 -20.42 1.90
CA PHE A 245 -24.02 -19.03 1.69
C PHE A 245 -25.39 -18.95 1.01
N GLU A 246 -26.03 -17.79 1.11
CA GLU A 246 -27.28 -17.51 0.41
C GLU A 246 -27.03 -17.04 -1.01
N ASP A 247 -27.66 -17.67 -1.99
CA ASP A 247 -27.64 -17.14 -3.34
C ASP A 247 -28.60 -15.95 -3.47
N SER A 248 -28.02 -14.75 -3.34
CA SER A 248 -28.75 -13.49 -3.52
C SER A 248 -28.75 -13.01 -4.99
N GLY A 249 -28.36 -13.87 -5.94
CA GLY A 249 -28.28 -13.54 -7.36
C GLY A 249 -27.28 -12.44 -7.68
N TRP A 250 -27.41 -11.84 -8.86
CA TRP A 250 -26.45 -10.85 -9.38
C TRP A 250 -26.41 -9.54 -8.57
N LEU A 251 -27.47 -9.23 -7.82
CA LEU A 251 -27.57 -8.02 -6.98
C LEU A 251 -26.56 -8.04 -5.81
N SER A 252 -26.11 -9.22 -5.40
CA SER A 252 -25.08 -9.38 -4.37
C SER A 252 -23.74 -8.73 -4.77
N TYR A 253 -23.37 -8.83 -6.05
CA TYR A 253 -22.12 -8.24 -6.60
C TYR A 253 -22.11 -6.71 -6.58
N VAL A 254 -23.28 -6.07 -6.51
CA VAL A 254 -23.42 -4.61 -6.48
C VAL A 254 -23.63 -4.10 -5.05
N SER A 255 -24.01 -4.98 -4.13
CA SER A 255 -24.30 -4.61 -2.75
C SER A 255 -23.03 -4.34 -1.94
N VAL A 256 -22.99 -3.19 -1.26
CA VAL A 256 -21.85 -2.82 -0.38
C VAL A 256 -21.89 -3.59 0.95
N ARG A 257 -23.03 -4.22 1.26
CA ARG A 257 -23.28 -5.03 2.45
C ARG A 257 -24.04 -6.29 2.06
N GLU A 258 -23.48 -7.42 2.45
CA GLU A 258 -24.15 -8.72 2.32
C GLU A 258 -25.34 -8.79 3.28
N LYS A 259 -26.43 -9.41 2.86
CA LYS A 259 -27.57 -9.69 3.73
C LYS A 259 -27.53 -11.15 4.12
N ILE A 260 -27.74 -11.43 5.41
CA ILE A 260 -27.78 -12.78 5.94
C ILE A 260 -29.05 -12.96 6.77
N HIS A 261 -29.88 -13.93 6.41
CA HIS A 261 -31.14 -14.26 7.05
C HIS A 261 -30.92 -15.33 8.10
N VAL A 262 -30.93 -14.95 9.37
CA VAL A 262 -30.54 -15.80 10.48
C VAL A 262 -31.77 -16.14 11.33
N ARG A 263 -31.96 -17.42 11.61
CA ARG A 263 -32.94 -17.88 12.59
C ARG A 263 -32.41 -17.74 14.00
N ALA A 264 -33.29 -17.45 14.95
CA ALA A 264 -32.91 -17.35 16.36
C ALA A 264 -32.18 -18.64 16.82
N GLY A 265 -30.96 -18.47 17.36
CA GLY A 265 -30.09 -19.55 17.80
C GLY A 265 -29.04 -20.02 16.78
N ASP A 266 -29.24 -19.73 15.48
CA ASP A 266 -28.28 -20.15 14.45
C ASP A 266 -26.99 -19.31 14.51
N PRO A 267 -25.81 -19.95 14.37
CA PRO A 267 -24.53 -19.24 14.34
C PRO A 267 -24.28 -18.56 13.00
N VAL A 268 -23.56 -17.44 13.03
CA VAL A 268 -22.99 -16.81 11.84
C VAL A 268 -21.48 -16.92 11.86
N TYR A 269 -20.89 -17.31 10.75
CA TYR A 269 -19.46 -17.48 10.58
C TYR A 269 -18.88 -16.33 9.76
N ALA A 270 -17.79 -15.73 10.25
CA ALA A 270 -16.98 -14.79 9.48
C ALA A 270 -15.71 -15.51 9.04
N PHE A 271 -15.55 -15.67 7.73
CA PHE A 271 -14.38 -16.27 7.10
C PHE A 271 -13.47 -15.18 6.53
N SER A 272 -12.16 -15.38 6.67
CA SER A 272 -11.17 -14.53 6.03
C SER A 272 -10.02 -15.37 5.47
N SER A 273 -9.57 -15.03 4.26
CA SER A 273 -8.32 -15.48 3.68
C SER A 273 -7.35 -14.32 3.63
N ILE A 274 -6.25 -14.42 4.37
CA ILE A 274 -5.28 -13.35 4.56
C ILE A 274 -3.97 -13.78 3.95
N PHE A 275 -3.54 -13.06 2.93
CA PHE A 275 -2.20 -13.27 2.41
C PHE A 275 -1.16 -12.79 3.43
N SER A 276 -0.15 -13.64 3.61
CA SER A 276 0.95 -13.46 4.54
C SER A 276 2.15 -14.23 3.99
N PRO A 277 3.36 -13.65 3.96
CA PRO A 277 4.56 -14.36 3.54
C PRO A 277 4.78 -15.65 4.34
N THR A 278 5.43 -16.64 3.72
CA THR A 278 5.56 -18.03 4.19
C THR A 278 6.09 -18.19 5.62
N SER A 279 6.94 -17.27 6.08
CA SER A 279 7.57 -17.33 7.41
C SER A 279 7.04 -16.28 8.39
N PHE A 280 6.01 -15.53 8.00
CA PHE A 280 5.50 -14.40 8.77
C PHE A 280 4.58 -14.86 9.91
N ASN A 281 4.92 -14.51 11.16
CA ASN A 281 4.17 -14.92 12.34
C ASN A 281 3.45 -13.71 12.96
N THR A 282 2.14 -13.61 12.75
CA THR A 282 1.33 -12.52 13.32
C THR A 282 -0.04 -13.03 13.71
N ALA A 283 -0.45 -12.79 14.95
CA ALA A 283 -1.79 -13.09 15.42
C ALA A 283 -2.80 -12.15 14.74
N ILE A 284 -3.87 -12.73 14.21
CA ILE A 284 -4.98 -12.01 13.61
C ILE A 284 -6.17 -12.06 14.54
N LEU A 285 -6.93 -10.98 14.59
CA LEU A 285 -8.11 -10.85 15.41
C LEU A 285 -9.32 -10.62 14.50
N HIS A 286 -10.41 -11.33 14.78
CA HIS A 286 -11.74 -10.97 14.30
C HIS A 286 -12.46 -10.18 15.40
N GLU A 287 -12.62 -8.88 15.19
CA GLU A 287 -13.43 -8.02 16.07
C GLU A 287 -14.82 -7.85 15.46
N TRP A 288 -15.81 -8.46 16.11
CA TRP A 288 -17.22 -8.35 15.76
C TRP A 288 -17.78 -7.07 16.35
N GLN A 289 -18.39 -6.25 15.50
CA GLN A 289 -19.04 -5.01 15.91
C GLN A 289 -20.45 -4.94 15.36
N TYR A 290 -21.37 -4.42 16.17
CA TYR A 290 -22.72 -4.05 15.75
C TYR A 290 -22.84 -2.54 15.75
N HIS A 291 -23.74 -2.02 14.91
CA HIS A 291 -24.09 -0.61 14.91
C HIS A 291 -25.18 -0.38 15.96
N ASP A 292 -24.87 0.44 16.97
CA ASP A 292 -25.83 0.91 17.95
C ASP A 292 -26.58 2.09 17.35
N ALA A 293 -27.84 1.87 16.97
CA ALA A 293 -28.66 2.89 16.30
C ALA A 293 -28.97 4.09 17.19
N ASN A 294 -28.98 3.91 18.52
CA ASN A 294 -29.29 5.00 19.47
C ASN A 294 -28.14 5.98 19.59
N LEU A 295 -26.91 5.45 19.63
CA LEU A 295 -25.68 6.25 19.76
C LEU A 295 -25.05 6.60 18.41
N ASN A 296 -25.55 6.02 17.33
CA ASN A 296 -24.99 6.11 15.98
C ASN A 296 -23.51 5.71 15.92
N GLU A 297 -23.10 4.74 16.74
CA GLU A 297 -21.71 4.30 16.89
C GLU A 297 -21.58 2.79 16.70
N TRP A 298 -20.37 2.34 16.34
CA TRP A 298 -20.06 0.92 16.26
C TRP A 298 -19.53 0.42 17.61
N ARG A 299 -20.17 -0.60 18.17
CA ARG A 299 -19.77 -1.21 19.44
C ARG A 299 -19.23 -2.61 19.25
N THR A 300 -18.13 -2.91 19.93
CA THR A 300 -17.52 -4.25 19.90
C THR A 300 -18.34 -5.22 20.72
N ALA A 301 -18.82 -6.29 20.09
CA ALA A 301 -19.51 -7.39 20.76
C ALA A 301 -18.52 -8.42 21.31
N ASN A 302 -17.53 -8.81 20.51
CA ASN A 302 -16.49 -9.75 20.90
C ASN A 302 -15.26 -9.62 20.00
N THR A 303 -14.11 -10.03 20.51
CA THR A 303 -12.86 -10.16 19.75
C THR A 303 -12.36 -11.60 19.86
N VAL A 304 -12.14 -12.25 18.72
CA VAL A 304 -11.67 -13.64 18.65
C VAL A 304 -10.25 -13.64 18.12
N GLY A 305 -9.33 -14.23 18.88
CA GLY A 305 -7.94 -14.42 18.48
C GLY A 305 -7.80 -15.63 17.57
N LEU A 306 -7.20 -15.42 16.40
CA LEU A 306 -6.97 -16.42 15.37
C LEU A 306 -5.45 -16.51 15.16
N SER A 307 -4.87 -17.63 15.59
CA SER A 307 -3.47 -17.91 15.29
C SER A 307 -3.31 -18.11 13.79
N VAL A 308 -2.27 -17.53 13.21
CA VAL A 308 -1.90 -17.70 11.80
C VAL A 308 -0.60 -18.48 11.77
N THR A 309 -0.61 -19.65 11.12
CA THR A 309 0.59 -20.43 10.88
C THR A 309 0.63 -20.86 9.41
N GLY A 310 1.59 -20.31 8.65
CA GLY A 310 1.99 -20.81 7.34
C GLY A 310 1.34 -20.13 6.13
N GLY A 311 2.21 -19.88 5.12
CA GLY A 311 1.86 -19.29 3.83
C GLY A 311 1.70 -20.33 2.72
N ARG A 312 0.58 -20.20 2.00
CA ARG A 312 0.33 -20.74 0.66
C ARG A 312 -0.13 -19.56 -0.21
N ASP A 313 -0.04 -19.71 -1.54
CA ASP A 313 -0.45 -18.69 -2.54
C ASP A 313 -1.85 -18.09 -2.30
N GLY A 314 -2.77 -18.86 -1.71
CA GLY A 314 -4.15 -18.44 -1.42
C GLY A 314 -4.34 -17.63 -0.14
N GLY A 315 -3.30 -17.48 0.69
CA GLY A 315 -3.36 -16.88 2.02
C GLY A 315 -3.74 -17.87 3.14
N TYR A 316 -3.55 -17.44 4.39
CA TYR A 316 -4.00 -18.14 5.57
C TYR A 316 -5.52 -17.98 5.73
N ARG A 317 -6.22 -19.10 5.80
CA ARG A 317 -7.68 -19.14 5.94
C ARG A 317 -8.06 -19.38 7.37
N THR A 318 -8.94 -18.56 7.88
CA THR A 318 -9.43 -18.66 9.23
C THR A 318 -10.87 -18.20 9.32
N TYR A 319 -11.52 -18.57 10.42
CA TYR A 319 -12.87 -18.13 10.69
C TYR A 319 -13.08 -17.97 12.18
N SER A 320 -14.08 -17.16 12.51
CA SER A 320 -14.66 -17.07 13.84
C SER A 320 -16.18 -17.21 13.70
N LEU A 321 -16.85 -17.64 14.75
CA LEU A 321 -18.31 -17.70 14.77
C LEU A 321 -18.89 -16.75 15.82
N LYS A 322 -20.15 -16.39 15.62
CA LYS A 322 -20.96 -15.68 16.59
C LYS A 322 -22.33 -16.35 16.70
N GLU A 323 -22.62 -16.84 17.89
CA GLU A 323 -23.95 -17.37 18.25
C GLU A 323 -24.86 -16.23 18.70
N ASN A 324 -26.17 -16.45 18.61
CA ASN A 324 -27.21 -15.53 19.09
C ASN A 324 -26.99 -14.08 18.59
N ILE A 325 -26.70 -13.95 17.30
CA ILE A 325 -26.47 -12.65 16.68
C ILE A 325 -27.80 -11.89 16.53
N ASN A 326 -27.84 -10.65 17.03
CA ASN A 326 -29.05 -9.83 16.94
C ASN A 326 -29.24 -9.27 15.53
N PRO A 327 -30.49 -9.07 15.07
CA PRO A 327 -30.75 -8.40 13.80
C PRO A 327 -30.18 -6.98 13.76
N GLY A 328 -29.76 -6.53 12.58
CA GLY A 328 -29.24 -5.19 12.35
C GLY A 328 -27.92 -5.15 11.58
N LYS A 329 -27.24 -4.01 11.66
CA LYS A 329 -26.00 -3.74 10.92
C LYS A 329 -24.79 -4.27 11.68
N TRP A 330 -24.02 -5.14 11.04
CA TRP A 330 -22.81 -5.73 11.60
C TRP A 330 -21.58 -5.49 10.73
N ARG A 331 -20.41 -5.59 11.36
CA ARG A 331 -19.14 -5.68 10.67
C ARG A 331 -18.15 -6.52 11.46
N VAL A 332 -17.24 -7.19 10.76
CA VAL A 332 -16.07 -7.84 11.36
C VAL A 332 -14.83 -7.14 10.86
N ASN A 333 -14.06 -6.56 11.78
CA ASN A 333 -12.72 -6.06 11.47
C ASN A 333 -11.74 -7.24 11.57
N VAL A 334 -11.08 -7.55 10.47
CA VAL A 334 -9.92 -8.44 10.43
C VAL A 334 -8.70 -7.56 10.71
N LYS A 335 -8.09 -7.70 11.89
CA LYS A 335 -7.01 -6.79 12.34
C LYS A 335 -5.83 -7.54 12.95
N THR A 336 -4.66 -6.91 12.95
CA THR A 336 -3.50 -7.41 13.68
C THR A 336 -3.70 -7.26 15.19
N SER A 337 -2.86 -7.91 15.99
CA SER A 337 -2.82 -7.73 17.46
C SER A 337 -2.66 -6.27 17.92
N ARG A 338 -2.01 -5.42 17.11
CA ARG A 338 -1.86 -3.97 17.36
C ARG A 338 -3.11 -3.14 17.03
N GLY A 339 -4.10 -3.75 16.39
CA GLY A 339 -5.33 -3.07 15.97
C GLY A 339 -5.28 -2.46 14.57
N GLN A 340 -4.25 -2.76 13.75
CA GLN A 340 -4.23 -2.35 12.35
C GLN A 340 -5.22 -3.20 11.55
N ILE A 341 -6.15 -2.55 10.86
CA ILE A 341 -7.16 -3.24 10.06
C ILE A 341 -6.51 -3.73 8.75
N ILE A 342 -6.69 -5.01 8.46
CA ILE A 342 -6.33 -5.67 7.18
C ILE A 342 -7.55 -5.70 6.27
N GLY A 343 -8.73 -5.94 6.84
CA GLY A 343 -9.96 -6.07 6.08
C GLY A 343 -11.19 -5.82 6.94
N ARG A 344 -12.32 -5.52 6.30
CA ARG A 344 -13.59 -5.31 6.97
C ARG A 344 -14.72 -5.97 6.20
N LEU A 345 -15.33 -6.97 6.82
CA LEU A 345 -16.55 -7.62 6.33
C LEU A 345 -17.74 -6.80 6.82
N ARG A 346 -18.66 -6.42 5.94
CA ARG A 346 -19.87 -5.65 6.30
C ARG A 346 -21.10 -6.41 5.85
N PHE A 347 -22.02 -6.62 6.78
CA PHE A 347 -23.22 -7.40 6.52
C PHE A 347 -24.37 -6.93 7.41
N ASP A 348 -25.58 -7.23 6.97
CA ASP A 348 -26.82 -6.92 7.68
C ASP A 348 -27.52 -8.24 8.03
N VAL A 349 -27.79 -8.42 9.32
CA VAL A 349 -28.47 -9.60 9.86
C VAL A 349 -29.97 -9.34 9.86
N ILE A 350 -30.71 -10.23 9.20
CA ILE A 350 -32.17 -10.17 9.09
C ILE A 350 -32.73 -11.38 9.83
N ALA A 351 -33.65 -11.17 10.78
CA ALA A 351 -34.32 -12.28 11.44
C ALA A 351 -35.23 -13.02 10.45
N THR A 352 -35.19 -14.35 10.47
CA THR A 352 -36.11 -15.22 9.73
C THR A 352 -36.56 -16.39 10.61
N ASP A 353 -37.78 -16.85 10.43
CA ASP A 353 -38.26 -18.07 11.10
C ASP A 353 -37.87 -19.34 10.33
N VAL A 354 -37.67 -19.21 9.02
CA VAL A 354 -37.35 -20.31 8.10
C VAL A 354 -35.87 -20.22 7.70
N PRO A 355 -35.09 -21.32 7.83
CA PRO A 355 -33.71 -21.33 7.39
C PRO A 355 -33.61 -21.12 5.88
N PRO A 356 -32.71 -20.26 5.40
CA PRO A 356 -32.58 -19.98 3.97
C PRO A 356 -31.99 -21.18 3.23
N SER A 357 -32.29 -21.29 1.93
CA SER A 357 -31.67 -22.29 1.06
C SER A 357 -30.20 -21.92 0.81
N LEU A 358 -29.28 -22.81 1.19
CA LEU A 358 -27.84 -22.57 1.08
C LEU A 358 -27.27 -23.14 -0.21
N LYS A 359 -26.39 -22.38 -0.85
CA LYS A 359 -25.42 -22.88 -1.83
C LYS A 359 -24.08 -23.13 -1.17
N ILE A 360 -23.29 -24.01 -1.78
CA ILE A 360 -21.97 -24.40 -1.29
C ILE A 360 -20.90 -23.75 -2.16
N GLU A 361 -19.95 -23.08 -1.51
CA GLU A 361 -18.70 -22.62 -2.12
C GLU A 361 -17.53 -23.40 -1.52
N ILE A 362 -16.60 -23.86 -2.36
CA ILE A 362 -15.40 -24.57 -1.91
C ILE A 362 -14.20 -23.65 -2.09
N LYS A 363 -13.44 -23.44 -1.01
CA LYS A 363 -12.21 -22.65 -0.99
C LYS A 363 -11.02 -23.50 -0.54
N ASP A 364 -10.15 -23.84 -1.48
CA ASP A 364 -8.93 -24.66 -1.29
C ASP A 364 -7.82 -23.95 -0.51
#